data_AF-A0A7Y3AI13-F1
#
_entry.id   AF-A0A7Y3AI13-F1
#
_cell.length_a   1.000
_cell.length_b   1.000
_cell.length_c   1.000
_cell.angle_alpha   90.00
_cell.angle_beta   90.00
_cell.angle_gamma   90.00
#
_symmetry.space_group_name_H-M   'P 1'
#
loop_
_entity.id
_entity.type
_entity.pdbx_description
1 polymer ?
#
loop_
_entity_poly.entity_id
_entity_poly.type
_entity_poly.pdbx_seq_one_letter_code
_entity_poly.pdbx_strand_id
1 'polypeptide(L)'
;LVNGALGTALVTDTTPSPWSYELVSGENSDYFKTDQDCYRFLGTKGSLSFPNMEVWSHPHGREKGWWEPLIRRSESVPYSAPFTAQLAHFCNVIRGQEEPVITAADGLMTLATTLAVHKSTEIGRSVNPAGLLENC
;
A
#
# COMPACT_ATOMS: atom_id res chain seq x y z
N LEU A 1 3.14 16.26 -12.06
CA LEU A 1 3.43 15.35 -10.93
C LEU A 1 4.90 14.96 -11.03
N VAL A 2 5.69 15.11 -9.96
CA VAL A 2 7.16 14.97 -9.99
C VAL A 2 7.62 13.55 -10.38
N ASN A 3 6.72 12.56 -10.30
CA ASN A 3 6.92 11.16 -10.65
C ASN A 3 5.69 10.54 -11.38
N GLY A 4 4.72 11.35 -11.82
CA GLY A 4 3.59 10.91 -12.64
C GLY A 4 2.45 10.15 -11.93
N ALA A 5 2.57 9.81 -10.65
CA ALA A 5 1.54 9.08 -9.89
C ALA A 5 0.57 10.03 -9.17
N LEU A 6 -0.71 9.70 -9.16
CA LEU A 6 -1.77 10.36 -8.39
C LEU A 6 -2.42 9.33 -7.47
N GLY A 7 -2.56 9.67 -6.19
CA GLY A 7 -3.28 8.86 -5.21
C GLY A 7 -4.43 9.66 -4.60
N THR A 8 -5.53 8.97 -4.32
CA THR A 8 -6.68 9.49 -3.59
C THR A 8 -6.98 8.52 -2.45
N ALA A 9 -7.20 9.04 -1.25
CA ALA A 9 -7.64 8.26 -0.09
C ALA A 9 -8.94 8.86 0.46
N LEU A 10 -9.88 7.98 0.80
CA LEU A 10 -11.07 8.30 1.58
C LEU A 10 -11.03 7.44 2.84
N VAL A 11 -11.07 8.08 4.00
CA VAL A 11 -10.92 7.41 5.30
C VAL A 11 -12.05 7.87 6.22
N THR A 12 -12.62 6.93 6.97
CA THR A 12 -13.69 7.16 7.94
C THR A 12 -13.59 6.11 9.04
N ASP A 13 -13.78 6.55 10.29
CA ASP A 13 -13.88 5.71 11.49
C ASP A 13 -15.33 5.59 11.99
N THR A 14 -16.30 6.13 11.25
CA THR A 14 -17.70 6.28 11.67
C THR A 14 -18.67 5.35 10.95
N THR A 15 -18.17 4.41 10.15
CA THR A 15 -19.01 3.47 9.40
C THR A 15 -18.45 2.05 9.43
N PRO A 16 -19.28 1.02 9.66
CA PRO A 16 -18.87 -0.36 9.43
C PRO A 16 -18.64 -0.54 7.92
N SER A 17 -17.41 -0.89 7.54
CA SER A 17 -17.05 -1.14 6.14
C SER A 17 -16.12 -2.34 6.03
N PRO A 18 -16.15 -3.06 4.90
CA PRO A 18 -15.26 -4.20 4.69
C PRO A 18 -13.93 -3.81 4.02
N TRP A 19 -13.75 -2.54 3.64
CA TRP A 19 -12.59 -2.06 2.85
C TRP A 19 -11.44 -1.54 3.73
N SER A 20 -11.19 -2.18 4.87
CA SER A 20 -10.05 -1.87 5.73
C SER A 20 -8.96 -2.91 5.56
N TYR A 21 -7.70 -2.48 5.68
CA TYR A 21 -6.55 -3.35 5.51
C TYR A 21 -6.56 -4.54 6.47
N GLU A 22 -6.94 -4.30 7.73
CA GLU A 22 -6.98 -5.29 8.80
C GLU A 22 -8.00 -6.41 8.50
N LEU A 23 -9.16 -6.06 7.94
CA LEU A 23 -10.23 -7.02 7.65
C LEU A 23 -10.01 -7.79 6.35
N VAL A 24 -9.11 -7.35 5.47
CA VAL A 24 -8.90 -8.00 4.16
C VAL A 24 -7.56 -8.72 4.07
N SER A 25 -6.51 -8.26 4.75
CA SER A 25 -5.17 -8.85 4.65
C SER A 25 -5.11 -10.24 5.29
N GLY A 26 -5.87 -10.44 6.38
CA GLY A 26 -5.75 -11.64 7.21
C GLY A 26 -4.45 -11.70 8.00
N GLU A 27 -3.81 -10.56 8.25
CA GLU A 27 -2.55 -10.51 9.00
C GLU A 27 -2.72 -10.88 10.47
N ASN A 28 -3.88 -10.55 11.05
CA ASN A 28 -4.23 -10.85 12.43
C ASN A 28 -5.47 -11.77 12.46
N SER A 29 -5.31 -12.95 13.05
CA SER A 29 -6.34 -13.98 13.16
C SER A 29 -7.49 -13.63 14.10
N ASP A 30 -7.34 -12.61 14.95
CA ASP A 30 -8.39 -12.17 15.87
C ASP A 30 -9.53 -11.44 15.13
N TYR A 31 -9.28 -10.94 13.92
CA TYR A 31 -10.26 -10.25 13.11
C TYR A 31 -10.99 -11.21 12.14
N PHE A 32 -12.29 -10.99 11.97
CA PHE A 32 -13.08 -11.70 10.97
C PHE A 32 -12.74 -11.21 9.57
N LYS A 33 -11.94 -11.99 8.85
CA LYS A 33 -11.52 -11.68 7.49
C LYS A 33 -12.71 -11.65 6.52
N THR A 34 -12.70 -10.68 5.62
CA THR A 34 -13.62 -10.57 4.46
C THR A 34 -12.88 -10.84 3.15
N ASP A 35 -13.63 -11.05 2.07
CA ASP A 35 -13.13 -11.28 0.71
C ASP A 35 -13.03 -9.99 -0.12
N GLN A 36 -13.09 -8.82 0.52
CA GLN A 36 -13.05 -7.53 -0.15
C GLN A 36 -11.62 -7.03 -0.38
N ASP A 37 -11.48 -5.97 -1.17
CA ASP A 37 -10.21 -5.26 -1.39
C ASP A 37 -10.19 -3.94 -0.62
N CYS A 38 -9.02 -3.52 -0.14
CA CYS A 38 -8.83 -2.21 0.49
C CYS A 38 -8.09 -1.20 -0.39
N TYR A 39 -7.26 -1.68 -1.34
CA TYR A 39 -6.51 -0.80 -2.25
C TYR A 39 -6.73 -1.17 -3.72
N ARG A 40 -6.71 -0.14 -4.57
CA ARG A 40 -6.73 -0.26 -6.03
C ARG A 40 -5.58 0.56 -6.60
N PHE A 41 -4.74 -0.10 -7.39
CA PHE A 41 -3.67 0.54 -8.14
C PHE A 41 -4.10 0.62 -9.60
N LEU A 42 -4.00 1.80 -10.21
CA LEU A 42 -4.38 2.02 -11.61
C LEU A 42 -3.18 2.56 -12.38
N GLY A 43 -2.83 1.89 -13.47
CA GLY A 43 -1.72 2.27 -14.32
C GLY A 43 -2.10 2.22 -15.81
N THR A 44 -1.19 2.69 -16.65
CA THR A 44 -1.42 2.78 -18.11
C THR A 44 -1.58 1.42 -18.80
N LYS A 45 -1.19 0.32 -18.14
CA LYS A 45 -1.24 -1.05 -18.67
C LYS A 45 -2.32 -1.92 -18.01
N GLY A 46 -2.98 -1.44 -16.97
CA GLY A 46 -3.94 -2.23 -16.20
C GLY A 46 -4.14 -1.73 -14.78
N SER A 47 -4.91 -2.47 -14.01
CA SER A 47 -5.13 -2.23 -12.58
C SER A 47 -4.85 -3.47 -11.75
N LEU A 48 -4.51 -3.26 -10.48
CA LEU A 48 -4.30 -4.29 -9.47
C LEU A 48 -5.16 -4.00 -8.25
N SER A 49 -5.74 -5.05 -7.71
CA SER A 49 -6.57 -5.02 -6.51
C SER A 49 -5.83 -5.72 -5.38
N PHE A 50 -5.88 -5.15 -4.18
CA PHE A 50 -5.22 -5.72 -3.02
C PHE A 50 -6.23 -5.90 -1.88
N PRO A 51 -6.23 -7.07 -1.19
CA PRO A 51 -5.25 -8.16 -1.27
C PRO A 51 -5.67 -9.35 -2.13
N ASN A 52 -6.79 -9.30 -2.85
CA ASN A 52 -7.18 -10.44 -3.71
C ASN A 52 -6.24 -10.66 -4.91
N MET A 53 -5.32 -9.71 -5.14
CA MET A 53 -4.29 -9.77 -6.19
C MET A 53 -4.89 -9.98 -7.59
N GLU A 54 -6.08 -9.41 -7.84
CA GLU A 54 -6.70 -9.41 -9.16
C GLU A 54 -6.09 -8.31 -10.03
N VAL A 55 -5.47 -8.73 -11.13
CA VAL A 55 -4.92 -7.89 -12.18
C VAL A 55 -5.89 -7.85 -13.36
N TRP A 56 -6.27 -6.64 -13.77
CA TRP A 56 -7.07 -6.39 -14.96
C TRP A 56 -6.24 -5.66 -16.01
N SER A 57 -6.24 -6.14 -17.25
CA SER A 57 -5.48 -5.53 -18.35
C SER A 57 -6.13 -5.84 -19.70
N HIS A 58 -5.69 -5.17 -20.77
CA HIS A 58 -6.02 -5.60 -22.12
C HIS A 58 -5.06 -6.70 -22.60
N PRO A 59 -5.49 -7.60 -23.51
CA PRO A 59 -4.61 -8.57 -24.13
C PRO A 59 -3.37 -7.94 -24.78
N HIS A 60 -2.22 -8.62 -24.69
CA HIS A 60 -0.97 -8.14 -25.29
C HIS A 60 -1.12 -7.95 -26.81
N GLY A 61 -0.64 -6.81 -27.33
CA GLY A 61 -0.51 -6.56 -28.77
C GLY A 61 -1.73 -5.98 -29.48
N ARG A 62 -2.80 -5.61 -28.76
CA ARG A 62 -3.98 -4.92 -29.33
C ARG A 62 -4.08 -3.46 -28.89
N GLU A 63 -4.84 -2.68 -29.65
CA GLU A 63 -5.18 -1.30 -29.31
C GLU A 63 -5.92 -1.25 -27.97
N LYS A 64 -5.55 -0.31 -27.10
CA LYS A 64 -6.26 -0.10 -25.82
C LYS A 64 -7.56 0.64 -26.13
N GLY A 65 -8.68 0.20 -25.57
CA GLY A 65 -9.93 0.91 -25.80
C GLY A 65 -11.15 0.15 -25.33
N TRP A 66 -12.29 0.84 -25.41
CA TRP A 66 -13.59 0.40 -24.93
C TRP A 66 -14.08 -0.88 -25.64
N TRP A 67 -13.58 -1.15 -26.83
CA TRP A 67 -13.99 -2.27 -27.68
C TRP A 67 -13.15 -3.54 -27.46
N GLU A 68 -12.03 -3.45 -26.73
CA GLU A 68 -11.25 -4.63 -26.37
C GLU A 68 -11.64 -5.12 -24.97
N PRO A 69 -11.81 -6.43 -24.78
CA PRO A 69 -12.16 -6.97 -23.49
C PRO A 69 -11.03 -6.74 -22.47
N LEU A 70 -11.41 -6.56 -21.21
CA LEU A 70 -10.48 -6.69 -20.10
C LEU A 70 -10.31 -8.17 -19.77
N ILE A 71 -9.07 -8.60 -19.59
CA ILE A 71 -8.72 -9.91 -19.07
C ILE A 71 -8.40 -9.79 -17.58
N ARG A 72 -8.95 -10.73 -16.80
CA ARG A 72 -8.66 -10.87 -15.37
C ARG A 72 -7.65 -11.99 -15.15
N ARG A 73 -6.62 -11.70 -14.36
CA ARG A 73 -5.66 -12.68 -13.84
C ARG A 73 -5.57 -12.53 -12.34
N SER A 74 -5.65 -13.62 -11.60
CA SER A 74 -5.39 -13.63 -10.16
C SER A 74 -3.96 -14.10 -9.94
N GLU A 75 -3.18 -13.35 -9.18
CA GLU A 75 -1.86 -13.78 -8.74
C GLU A 75 -1.99 -14.54 -7.42
N SER A 76 -1.48 -15.77 -7.39
CA SER A 76 -1.45 -16.55 -6.16
C SER A 76 -0.26 -16.12 -5.31
N VAL A 77 -0.55 -15.61 -4.11
CA VAL A 77 0.45 -15.33 -3.09
C VAL A 77 0.28 -16.35 -1.97
N PRO A 78 1.27 -17.21 -1.71
CA PRO A 78 1.22 -18.13 -0.58
C PRO A 78 1.05 -17.35 0.72
N TYR A 79 0.14 -17.83 1.57
CA TYR A 79 0.00 -17.24 2.90
C TYR A 79 1.31 -17.44 3.68
N SER A 80 1.74 -16.39 4.36
CA SER A 80 2.77 -16.45 5.40
C SER A 80 2.21 -15.72 6.62
N ALA A 81 2.59 -16.17 7.83
CA ALA A 81 2.22 -15.47 9.05
C ALA A 81 3.05 -14.18 9.16
N PRO A 82 2.49 -12.99 8.82
CA PRO A 82 3.30 -11.81 8.54
C PRO A 82 4.05 -11.33 9.78
N PHE A 83 3.42 -11.36 10.97
CA PHE A 83 4.10 -10.99 12.21
C PHE A 83 5.25 -11.93 12.58
N THR A 84 5.09 -13.23 12.34
CA THR A 84 6.18 -14.20 12.57
C THR A 84 7.33 -13.96 11.60
N ALA A 85 7.02 -13.77 10.32
CA ALA A 85 8.02 -13.46 9.30
C ALA A 85 8.76 -12.15 9.60
N GLN A 86 8.03 -11.10 9.99
CA GLN A 86 8.60 -9.80 10.35
C GLN A 86 9.50 -9.88 11.58
N LEU A 87 9.09 -10.61 12.63
CA LEU A 87 9.91 -10.77 13.82
C LEU A 87 11.17 -11.59 13.54
N ALA A 88 11.05 -12.66 12.74
CA ALA A 88 12.20 -13.44 12.30
C ALA A 88 13.20 -12.59 11.51
N HIS A 89 12.71 -11.79 10.55
CA HIS A 89 13.50 -10.81 9.79
C HIS A 89 14.23 -9.85 10.74
N PHE A 90 13.50 -9.25 11.67
CA PHE A 90 14.06 -8.31 12.64
C PHE A 90 15.18 -8.92 13.50
N CYS A 91 14.98 -10.16 13.97
CA CYS A 91 16.03 -10.89 14.69
C CYS A 91 17.27 -11.15 13.83
N ASN A 92 17.10 -11.47 12.55
CA ASN A 92 18.22 -11.71 11.63
C ASN A 92 19.00 -10.42 11.34
N VAL A 93 18.31 -9.28 11.20
CA VAL A 93 18.94 -7.95 11.06
C VAL A 93 19.78 -7.61 12.29
N ILE A 94 19.26 -7.80 13.51
CA ILE A 94 20.03 -7.55 14.75
C ILE A 94 21.30 -8.40 14.81
N ARG A 95 21.25 -9.63 14.30
CA ARG A 95 22.40 -10.55 14.24
C ARG A 95 23.37 -10.26 13.09
N GLY A 96 23.07 -9.28 12.23
CA GLY A 96 23.86 -9.00 11.03
C GLY A 96 23.76 -10.09 9.96
N GLN A 97 22.68 -10.89 9.97
CA GLN A 97 22.47 -12.00 9.03
C GLN A 97 21.65 -11.57 7.80
N GLU A 98 20.91 -10.48 7.91
CA GLU A 98 20.10 -9.90 6.83
C GLU A 98 20.17 -8.38 6.87
N GLU A 99 20.01 -7.74 5.71
CA GLU A 99 19.83 -6.30 5.63
C GLU A 99 18.37 -5.92 5.96
N PRO A 100 18.12 -4.75 6.56
CA PRO A 100 16.76 -4.29 6.82
C PRO A 100 16.00 -4.06 5.51
N VAL A 101 14.82 -4.69 5.36
CA VAL A 101 13.90 -4.41 4.24
C VAL A 101 13.40 -2.96 4.30
N ILE A 102 13.26 -2.42 5.50
CA ILE A 102 12.90 -1.02 5.78
C ILE A 102 14.03 -0.42 6.62
N THR A 103 14.75 0.55 6.07
CA THR A 103 15.87 1.20 6.73
C THR A 103 15.40 2.24 7.76
N ALA A 104 16.33 2.72 8.60
CA ALA A 104 16.04 3.84 9.51
C ALA A 104 15.66 5.12 8.74
N ALA A 105 16.25 5.34 7.55
CA ALA A 105 15.90 6.46 6.69
C ALA A 105 14.46 6.34 6.14
N ASP A 106 14.03 5.13 5.76
CA ASP A 106 12.65 4.88 5.34
C ASP A 106 11.68 5.16 6.50
N GLY A 107 11.99 4.69 7.70
CA GLY A 107 11.19 4.96 8.91
C GLY A 107 11.10 6.45 9.24
N LEU A 108 12.19 7.19 9.08
CA LEU A 108 12.22 8.64 9.25
C LEU A 108 11.34 9.36 8.22
N MET A 109 11.34 8.90 6.97
CA MET A 109 10.45 9.42 5.92
C MET A 109 8.98 9.13 6.20
N THR A 110 8.64 7.95 6.75
CA THR A 110 7.28 7.63 7.22
C THR A 110 6.85 8.62 8.30
N LEU A 111 7.68 8.85 9.32
CA LEU A 111 7.40 9.82 10.38
C LEU A 111 7.20 11.23 9.83
N ALA A 112 8.09 11.70 8.95
CA ALA A 112 7.97 13.00 8.30
C ALA A 112 6.67 13.14 7.50
N THR A 113 6.24 12.07 6.84
CA THR A 113 4.97 12.05 6.10
C THR A 113 3.77 12.23 7.02
N THR A 114 3.73 11.51 8.15
CA THR A 114 2.68 11.66 9.16
C THR A 114 2.64 13.08 9.74
N LEU A 115 3.82 13.64 10.06
CA LEU A 115 3.93 15.03 10.55
C LEU A 115 3.51 16.05 9.50
N ALA A 116 3.80 15.82 8.22
CA ALA A 116 3.38 16.69 7.13
C ALA A 116 1.86 16.69 6.96
N VAL A 117 1.20 15.55 7.11
CA VAL A 117 -0.28 15.46 7.10
C VAL A 117 -0.87 16.28 8.25
N HIS A 118 -0.35 16.11 9.47
CA HIS A 118 -0.79 16.89 10.63
C HIS A 118 -0.60 18.39 10.41
N LYS A 119 0.61 18.82 9.99
CA LYS A 119 0.88 20.23 9.71
C LYS A 119 0.01 20.78 8.59
N SER A 120 -0.28 19.98 7.56
CA SER A 120 -1.15 20.36 6.44
C SER A 120 -2.58 20.65 6.89
N THR A 121 -3.08 19.97 7.92
CA THR A 121 -4.44 20.21 8.44
C THR A 121 -4.53 21.53 9.19
N GLU A 122 -3.47 21.91 9.91
CA GLU A 122 -3.39 23.18 10.65
C GLU A 122 -3.34 24.40 9.71
N ILE A 123 -2.58 24.29 8.60
CA ILE A 123 -2.31 25.43 7.71
C ILE A 123 -3.18 25.46 6.44
N GLY A 124 -3.96 24.40 6.19
CA GLY A 124 -4.86 24.31 5.02
C GLY A 124 -4.16 24.27 3.66
N ARG A 125 -2.87 23.88 3.60
CA ARG A 125 -2.11 23.75 2.34
C ARG A 125 -1.13 22.59 2.41
N SER A 126 -0.73 22.10 1.23
CA SER A 126 0.23 21.01 1.10
C SER A 126 1.57 21.31 1.79
N VAL A 127 2.12 20.30 2.47
CA VAL A 127 3.43 20.31 3.13
C VAL A 127 4.29 19.21 2.49
N ASN A 128 5.52 19.56 2.11
CA ASN A 128 6.50 18.57 1.64
C ASN A 128 7.12 17.85 2.84
N PRO A 129 6.96 16.51 2.99
CA PRO A 129 7.56 15.75 4.07
C PRO A 129 9.09 15.87 4.14
N ALA A 130 9.78 15.84 2.99
CA ALA A 130 11.24 15.89 2.96
C ALA A 130 11.78 17.20 3.53
N GLY A 131 11.09 18.32 3.29
CA GLY A 131 11.45 19.63 3.85
C GLY A 131 11.29 19.72 5.38
N LEU A 132 10.59 18.78 6.02
CA LEU A 132 10.56 18.70 7.49
C LEU A 132 11.84 18.09 8.05
N LEU A 133 12.52 17.23 7.29
CA LEU A 133 13.76 16.57 7.69
C LEU A 133 15.00 17.44 7.53
N GLU A 134 14.96 18.41 6.61
CA GLU A 134 16.06 19.38 6.40
C GLU A 134 16.29 20.32 7.59
N ASN A 135 15.34 20.36 8.54
CA ASN A 135 15.41 21.18 9.75
C ASN A 135 15.72 20.35 11.02
N CYS A 136 16.03 19.06 10.87
CA CYS A 136 16.40 18.16 11.97
C CYS A 136 17.92 18.07 12.17
#